data_AF-A0A6J4LXY9-F1
#
_entry.id   AF-A0A6J4LXY9-F1
#
_cell.length_a   1.000
_cell.length_b   1.000
_cell.length_c   1.000
_cell.angle_alpha   90.00
_cell.angle_beta   90.00
_cell.angle_gamma   90.00
#
_symmetry.space_group_name_H-M   'P 1'
#
loop_
_entity.id
_entity.type
_entity.pdbx_description
1 polymer ?
#
loop_
_entity_poly.entity_id
_entity_poly.type
_entity_poly.pdbx_seq_one_letter_code
_entity_poly.pdbx_strand_id
1 'polypeptide(L)'
;MSARTVRYYDYEENEELTCPRCGWNGTAKEGDTESYGELFDVSCPKCDQKLLIVSYPTRDETEEAAKGGNKQALEELSFLSSRHEFLESFERDRLRSPQQLPELEGEALSFVWDQEEDRTVIRIGDKVIWSEPAIYEGWERFNEVKNFLKQKYGPRFRRMTPTMESKLYLYGDDISSPGKISVD
;
A
#
# COMPACT_ATOMS: atom_id res chain seq x y z
N MET A 1 8.89 -36.81 -15.66
CA MET A 1 9.85 -35.70 -15.81
C MET A 1 9.63 -34.74 -14.65
N SER A 2 10.64 -33.97 -14.26
CA SER A 2 10.48 -32.85 -13.31
C SER A 2 9.98 -31.60 -14.03
N ALA A 3 9.34 -30.70 -13.31
CA ALA A 3 9.09 -29.34 -13.79
C ALA A 3 10.41 -28.58 -14.03
N ARG A 4 10.40 -27.59 -14.91
CA ARG A 4 11.55 -26.69 -15.14
C ARG A 4 11.49 -25.53 -14.15
N THR A 5 12.54 -25.31 -13.38
CA THR A 5 12.68 -24.10 -12.57
C THR A 5 13.09 -22.92 -13.46
N VAL A 6 12.44 -21.77 -13.28
CA VAL A 6 12.69 -20.52 -14.00
C VAL A 6 12.88 -19.40 -12.97
N ARG A 7 13.77 -18.45 -13.24
CA ARG A 7 13.89 -17.24 -12.41
C ARG A 7 12.74 -16.30 -12.73
N TYR A 8 12.32 -15.49 -11.76
CA TYR A 8 11.20 -14.56 -11.92
C TYR A 8 11.31 -13.65 -13.15
N TYR A 9 12.46 -12.98 -13.33
CA TYR A 9 12.69 -12.06 -14.45
C TYR A 9 13.04 -12.74 -15.77
N ASP A 10 13.13 -14.07 -15.79
CA ASP A 10 13.28 -14.91 -16.99
C ASP A 10 11.96 -15.64 -17.35
N TYR A 11 10.87 -15.40 -16.60
CA TYR A 11 9.56 -15.99 -16.86
C TYR A 11 8.81 -15.21 -17.94
N GLU A 12 8.42 -15.91 -19.00
CA GLU A 12 7.67 -15.36 -20.13
C GLU A 12 6.26 -15.96 -20.15
N GLU A 13 5.23 -15.15 -19.88
CA GLU A 13 3.82 -15.59 -19.91
C GLU A 13 3.41 -16.26 -21.24
N ASN A 14 4.04 -15.85 -22.33
CA ASN A 14 3.77 -16.32 -23.69
C ASN A 14 4.71 -17.46 -24.12
N GLU A 15 5.50 -18.07 -23.22
CA GLU A 15 6.32 -19.23 -23.57
C GLU A 15 5.44 -20.43 -23.95
N GLU A 16 5.68 -20.98 -25.15
CA GLU A 16 5.03 -22.19 -25.64
C GLU A 16 5.46 -23.44 -24.84
N LEU A 17 4.55 -23.98 -24.05
CA LEU A 17 4.76 -25.19 -23.25
C LEU A 17 4.16 -26.42 -23.94
N THR A 18 4.72 -27.59 -23.64
CA THR A 18 4.12 -28.88 -24.01
C THR A 18 4.17 -29.82 -22.81
N CYS A 19 3.00 -30.31 -22.39
CA CYS A 19 2.88 -31.23 -21.27
C CYS A 19 3.42 -32.63 -21.64
N PRO A 20 4.47 -33.12 -20.96
CA PRO A 20 5.06 -34.43 -21.27
C PRO A 20 4.18 -35.62 -20.84
N ARG A 21 3.09 -35.36 -20.10
CA ARG A 21 2.17 -36.40 -19.57
C ARG A 21 0.97 -36.65 -20.47
N CYS A 22 0.37 -35.60 -21.06
CA CYS A 22 -0.86 -35.71 -21.85
C CYS A 22 -0.79 -35.05 -23.23
N GLY A 23 0.34 -34.44 -23.61
CA GLY A 23 0.50 -33.79 -24.91
C GLY A 23 -0.29 -32.49 -25.09
N TRP A 24 -0.82 -31.89 -24.01
CA TRP A 24 -1.36 -30.53 -24.07
C TRP A 24 -0.27 -29.56 -24.50
N ASN A 25 -0.63 -28.59 -25.34
CA ASN A 25 0.26 -27.54 -25.86
C ASN A 25 -0.48 -26.20 -25.77
N GLY A 26 0.24 -25.15 -25.41
CA GLY A 26 -0.27 -23.80 -25.16
C GLY A 26 0.74 -22.99 -24.36
N THR A 27 0.47 -21.70 -24.20
CA THR A 27 1.37 -20.77 -23.50
C THR A 27 1.39 -20.99 -21.99
N ALA A 28 2.44 -20.51 -21.30
CA ALA A 28 2.52 -20.56 -19.84
C ALA A 28 1.30 -19.93 -19.15
N LYS A 29 0.78 -18.82 -19.69
CA LYS A 29 -0.45 -18.14 -19.25
C LYS A 29 -1.73 -18.98 -19.40
N GLU A 30 -1.75 -19.93 -20.31
CA GLU A 30 -2.87 -20.87 -20.51
C GLU A 30 -2.76 -22.11 -19.61
N GLY A 31 -1.68 -22.22 -18.82
CA GLY A 31 -1.56 -23.18 -17.74
C GLY A 31 -2.28 -22.75 -16.47
N ASP A 32 -2.68 -23.73 -15.64
CA ASP A 32 -3.22 -23.45 -14.31
C ASP A 32 -2.08 -22.93 -13.42
N THR A 33 -2.25 -21.75 -12.83
CA THR A 33 -1.23 -21.13 -11.96
C THR A 33 -1.64 -21.20 -10.51
N GLU A 34 -0.75 -21.71 -9.65
CA GLU A 34 -0.93 -21.72 -8.20
C GLU A 34 0.20 -20.93 -7.51
N SER A 35 -0.18 -19.97 -6.67
CA SER A 35 0.74 -19.09 -5.94
C SER A 35 0.96 -19.56 -4.51
N TYR A 36 2.22 -19.61 -4.11
CA TYR A 36 2.69 -19.99 -2.77
C TYR A 36 3.42 -18.79 -2.13
N GLY A 37 4.00 -18.94 -0.94
CA GLY A 37 4.69 -17.84 -0.25
C GLY A 37 5.99 -17.37 -0.91
N GLU A 38 6.72 -18.26 -1.59
CA GLU A 38 8.07 -18.02 -2.12
C GLU A 38 8.18 -18.27 -3.63
N LEU A 39 7.12 -18.79 -4.26
CA LEU A 39 7.08 -19.17 -5.67
C LEU A 39 5.64 -19.24 -6.18
N PHE A 40 5.49 -19.32 -7.50
CA PHE A 40 4.31 -19.91 -8.12
C PHE A 40 4.72 -21.08 -9.03
N ASP A 41 3.78 -21.95 -9.37
CA ASP A 41 3.98 -22.95 -10.43
C ASP A 41 2.94 -22.82 -11.53
N VAL A 42 3.33 -23.28 -12.72
CA VAL A 42 2.45 -23.39 -13.89
C VAL A 42 2.25 -24.87 -14.17
N SER A 43 1.01 -25.31 -14.09
CA SER A 43 0.58 -26.69 -14.18
C SER A 43 -0.28 -26.94 -15.42
N CYS A 44 -0.20 -28.14 -15.98
CA CYS A 44 -0.95 -28.51 -17.18
C CYS A 44 -2.46 -28.63 -16.88
N PRO A 45 -3.33 -27.83 -17.52
CA PRO A 45 -4.76 -27.71 -17.18
C PRO A 45 -5.63 -28.92 -17.58
N LYS A 46 -4.99 -29.97 -18.10
CA LYS A 46 -5.62 -31.25 -18.46
C LYS A 46 -5.28 -32.41 -17.53
N CYS A 47 -4.19 -32.31 -16.77
CA CYS A 47 -3.70 -33.45 -15.98
C CYS A 47 -2.83 -33.08 -14.76
N ASP A 48 -2.82 -31.81 -14.35
CA ASP A 48 -2.16 -31.32 -13.13
C ASP A 48 -0.65 -31.68 -13.05
N GLN A 49 -0.02 -31.82 -14.22
CA GLN A 49 1.43 -32.02 -14.30
C GLN A 49 2.09 -30.65 -14.20
N LYS A 50 2.78 -30.36 -13.09
CA LYS A 50 3.63 -29.17 -12.94
C LYS A 50 4.63 -29.10 -14.10
N LEU A 51 4.65 -27.97 -14.81
CA LEU A 51 5.47 -27.71 -16.00
C LEU A 51 6.61 -26.75 -15.65
N LEU A 52 6.28 -25.61 -15.02
CA LEU A 52 7.24 -24.61 -14.55
C LEU A 52 7.13 -24.43 -13.04
N ILE A 53 8.24 -24.07 -12.40
CA ILE A 53 8.28 -23.54 -11.02
C ILE A 53 9.05 -22.22 -11.07
N VAL A 54 8.44 -21.14 -10.59
CA VAL A 54 9.01 -19.78 -10.67
C VAL A 54 9.11 -19.21 -9.27
N SER A 55 10.32 -19.16 -8.71
CA SER A 55 10.57 -18.51 -7.42
C SER A 55 10.42 -17.00 -7.55
N TYR A 56 9.80 -16.38 -6.54
CA TYR A 56 9.78 -14.91 -6.43
C TYR A 56 11.19 -14.37 -6.20
N PRO A 57 11.51 -13.16 -6.69
CA PRO A 57 12.86 -12.64 -6.65
C PRO A 57 13.22 -12.17 -5.24
N THR A 58 14.46 -12.40 -4.85
CA THR A 58 15.07 -11.64 -3.76
C THR A 58 15.42 -10.23 -4.21
N ARG A 59 15.57 -9.29 -3.27
CA ARG A 59 16.00 -7.92 -3.57
C ARG A 59 17.30 -7.87 -4.39
N ASP A 60 18.26 -8.72 -4.06
CA ASP A 60 19.56 -8.76 -4.74
C ASP A 60 19.40 -9.20 -6.22
N GLU A 61 18.50 -10.15 -6.50
CA GLU A 61 18.14 -10.58 -7.86
C GLU A 61 17.37 -9.50 -8.63
N THR A 62 16.48 -8.74 -7.98
CA THR A 62 15.86 -7.55 -8.57
C THR A 62 16.91 -6.51 -8.93
N GLU A 63 17.86 -6.23 -8.03
CA GLU A 63 18.94 -5.28 -8.28
C GLU A 63 19.91 -5.77 -9.38
N GLU A 64 20.14 -7.07 -9.52
CA GLU A 64 20.89 -7.66 -10.64
C GLU A 64 20.13 -7.53 -11.97
N ALA A 65 18.87 -7.93 -12.01
CA ALA A 65 18.03 -7.87 -13.22
C ALA A 65 17.85 -6.42 -13.73
N ALA A 66 17.67 -5.46 -12.81
CA ALA A 66 17.60 -4.04 -13.15
C ALA A 66 18.92 -3.50 -13.74
N LYS A 67 20.08 -3.91 -13.19
CA LYS A 67 21.41 -3.59 -13.77
C LYS A 67 21.59 -4.23 -15.16
N GLY A 68 20.97 -5.39 -15.39
CA GLY A 68 20.85 -6.03 -16.70
C GLY A 68 19.88 -5.35 -17.68
N GLY A 69 19.13 -4.33 -17.25
CA GLY A 69 18.17 -3.60 -18.07
C GLY A 69 16.76 -4.22 -18.15
N ASN A 70 16.42 -5.18 -17.27
CA ASN A 70 15.06 -5.69 -17.17
C ASN A 70 14.11 -4.57 -16.71
N LYS A 71 13.06 -4.29 -17.50
CA LYS A 71 12.13 -3.18 -17.26
C LYS A 71 11.27 -3.38 -16.01
N GLN A 72 10.77 -4.59 -15.79
CA GLN A 72 9.95 -4.91 -14.63
C GLN A 72 10.75 -4.73 -13.33
N ALA A 73 11.99 -5.20 -13.31
CA ALA A 73 12.90 -4.99 -12.17
C ALA A 73 13.20 -3.50 -11.92
N LEU A 74 13.38 -2.68 -12.98
CA LEU A 74 13.57 -1.23 -12.86
C LEU A 74 12.33 -0.51 -12.29
N GLU A 75 11.13 -0.88 -12.74
CA GLU A 75 9.86 -0.36 -12.24
C GLU A 75 9.62 -0.76 -10.78
N GLU A 76 9.92 -2.00 -10.42
CA GLU A 76 9.81 -2.54 -9.07
C GLU A 76 10.76 -1.82 -8.08
N LEU A 77 12.03 -1.61 -8.45
CA LEU A 77 12.96 -0.83 -7.61
C LEU A 77 12.51 0.63 -7.46
N SER A 78 11.98 1.24 -8.52
CA SER A 78 11.43 2.61 -8.47
C SER A 78 10.26 2.71 -7.49
N PHE A 79 9.35 1.72 -7.52
CA PHE A 79 8.25 1.63 -6.56
C PHE A 79 8.74 1.40 -5.13
N LEU A 80 9.71 0.51 -4.92
CA LEU A 80 10.30 0.25 -3.60
C LEU A 80 11.03 1.47 -3.02
N SER A 81 11.76 2.24 -3.85
CA SER A 81 12.37 3.52 -3.44
C SER A 81 11.30 4.55 -3.07
N SER A 82 10.31 4.76 -3.95
CA SER A 82 9.22 5.70 -3.72
C SER A 82 8.45 5.40 -2.42
N ARG A 83 8.19 4.11 -2.15
CA ARG A 83 7.58 3.65 -0.89
C ARG A 83 8.47 3.88 0.32
N HIS A 84 9.79 3.68 0.18
CA HIS A 84 10.74 3.93 1.27
C HIS A 84 10.81 5.42 1.60
N GLU A 85 10.98 6.28 0.60
CA GLU A 85 10.98 7.74 0.71
C GLU A 85 9.68 8.27 1.34
N PHE A 86 8.53 7.74 0.91
CA PHE A 86 7.24 8.03 1.55
C PHE A 86 7.24 7.66 3.04
N LEU A 87 7.65 6.43 3.39
CA LEU A 87 7.70 5.97 4.79
C LEU A 87 8.68 6.79 5.64
N GLU A 88 9.83 7.21 5.10
CA GLU A 88 10.76 8.12 5.78
C GLU A 88 10.20 9.55 5.94
N SER A 89 9.33 9.98 5.03
CA SER A 89 8.62 11.27 5.13
C SER A 89 7.39 11.26 6.03
N PHE A 90 6.78 10.09 6.23
CA PHE A 90 5.67 9.89 7.17
C PHE A 90 6.14 9.57 8.59
N GLU A 91 7.16 8.72 8.77
CA GLU A 91 8.14 9.00 9.83
C GLU A 91 8.81 10.38 9.55
N ARG A 92 9.67 10.93 10.41
CA ARG A 92 9.96 12.38 10.41
C ARG A 92 8.71 13.29 10.63
N ASP A 93 7.80 13.50 9.69
CA ASP A 93 6.79 14.58 9.71
C ASP A 93 5.49 14.30 10.50
N ARG A 94 5.09 13.05 10.75
CA ARG A 94 3.79 12.78 11.42
C ARG A 94 3.67 13.36 12.84
N LEU A 95 2.44 13.68 13.25
CA LEU A 95 2.09 14.00 14.63
C LEU A 95 2.31 12.77 15.53
N ARG A 96 3.25 12.84 16.47
CA ARG A 96 3.58 11.74 17.40
C ARG A 96 3.01 11.92 18.78
N SER A 97 2.71 13.16 19.18
CA SER A 97 2.16 13.41 20.50
C SER A 97 1.37 14.72 20.58
N PRO A 98 0.48 14.86 21.60
CA PRO A 98 -0.28 16.09 21.82
C PRO A 98 0.58 17.34 22.02
N GLN A 99 1.84 17.19 22.47
CA GLN A 99 2.73 18.31 22.80
C GLN A 99 3.22 19.08 21.56
N GLN A 100 3.21 18.45 20.37
CA GLN A 100 3.57 19.11 19.12
C GLN A 100 2.47 20.04 18.60
N LEU A 101 1.24 19.91 19.09
CA LEU A 101 0.12 20.77 18.71
C LEU A 101 0.26 22.16 19.34
N PRO A 102 -0.07 23.24 18.62
CA PRO A 102 -0.05 24.60 19.16
C PRO A 102 -1.07 24.76 20.30
N GLU A 103 -0.90 25.78 21.15
CA GLU A 103 -2.02 26.25 21.97
C GLU A 103 -3.00 27.03 21.12
N LEU A 104 -4.29 26.86 21.42
CA LEU A 104 -5.41 27.49 20.73
C LEU A 104 -6.34 28.14 21.75
N GLU A 105 -6.88 29.31 21.39
CA GLU A 105 -7.87 30.04 22.17
C GLU A 105 -9.30 29.53 21.90
N GLY A 106 -10.22 29.80 22.83
CA GLY A 106 -11.64 29.45 22.72
C GLY A 106 -12.05 28.17 23.47
N GLU A 107 -13.34 28.12 23.84
CA GLU A 107 -13.96 27.09 24.70
C GLU A 107 -14.58 25.90 23.93
N ALA A 108 -14.58 25.97 22.60
CA ALA A 108 -15.20 24.98 21.73
C ALA A 108 -14.47 24.92 20.38
N LEU A 109 -13.61 23.92 20.23
CA LEU A 109 -12.74 23.71 19.08
C LEU A 109 -13.33 22.58 18.21
N SER A 110 -13.72 22.91 16.98
CA SER A 110 -14.08 21.94 15.94
C SER A 110 -12.97 21.90 14.91
N PHE A 111 -12.42 20.72 14.68
CA PHE A 111 -11.32 20.50 13.75
C PHE A 111 -11.84 19.92 12.43
N VAL A 112 -11.10 20.17 11.35
CA VAL A 112 -11.34 19.57 10.05
C VAL A 112 -10.16 18.67 9.71
N TRP A 113 -10.45 17.44 9.28
CA TRP A 113 -9.48 16.56 8.64
C TRP A 113 -9.63 16.75 7.14
N ASP A 114 -8.57 17.18 6.48
CA ASP A 114 -8.58 17.63 5.10
C ASP A 114 -7.40 17.05 4.33
N GLN A 115 -7.40 17.24 3.01
CA GLN A 115 -6.29 16.82 2.15
C GLN A 115 -5.91 17.92 1.16
N GLU A 116 -4.63 18.27 1.14
CA GLU A 116 -4.01 19.12 0.12
C GLU A 116 -2.93 18.28 -0.57
N GLU A 117 -3.05 18.07 -1.88
CA GLU A 117 -2.11 17.26 -2.67
C GLU A 117 -1.87 15.87 -2.07
N ASP A 118 -0.62 15.54 -1.70
CA ASP A 118 -0.20 14.29 -1.08
C ASP A 118 -0.20 14.34 0.46
N ARG A 119 -0.82 15.37 1.07
CA ARG A 119 -0.78 15.61 2.52
C ARG A 119 -2.16 15.63 3.18
N THR A 120 -2.25 14.96 4.32
CA THR A 120 -3.30 15.21 5.31
C THR A 120 -3.06 16.58 5.96
N VAL A 121 -4.13 17.35 6.14
CA VAL A 121 -4.09 18.68 6.75
C VAL A 121 -5.14 18.74 7.87
N ILE A 122 -4.73 19.18 9.07
CA ILE A 122 -5.63 19.41 10.20
C ILE A 122 -5.87 20.92 10.32
N ARG A 123 -7.13 21.35 10.24
CA ARG A 123 -7.50 22.77 10.35
C ARG A 123 -8.39 23.09 11.54
N ILE A 124 -8.40 24.37 11.92
CA ILE A 124 -9.45 25.01 12.73
C ILE A 124 -9.85 26.33 12.06
N GLY A 125 -11.08 26.39 11.54
CA GLY A 125 -11.43 27.40 10.54
C GLY A 125 -10.46 27.34 9.35
N ASP A 126 -10.00 28.49 8.88
CA ASP A 126 -9.04 28.60 7.77
C ASP A 126 -7.59 28.28 8.17
N LYS A 127 -7.29 28.12 9.47
CA LYS A 127 -5.93 27.93 9.98
C LYS A 127 -5.54 26.45 9.97
N VAL A 128 -4.48 26.11 9.22
CA VAL A 128 -3.75 24.85 9.39
C VAL A 128 -3.04 24.83 10.75
N ILE A 129 -3.25 23.77 11.53
CA ILE A 129 -2.57 23.53 12.81
C ILE A 129 -1.57 22.38 12.75
N TRP A 130 -1.68 21.49 11.75
CA TRP A 130 -0.75 20.41 11.46
C TRP A 130 -0.90 19.94 10.01
N SER A 131 0.16 19.39 9.42
CA SER A 131 0.08 18.65 8.15
C SER A 131 1.17 17.57 8.06
N GLU A 132 0.80 16.40 7.58
CA GLU A 132 1.64 15.21 7.43
C GLU A 132 1.32 14.49 6.11
N PRO A 133 2.20 13.65 5.55
CA PRO A 133 1.89 12.90 4.33
C PRO A 133 0.60 12.06 4.49
N ALA A 134 -0.22 12.03 3.44
CA ALA A 134 -1.49 11.32 3.43
C ALA A 134 -1.25 9.82 3.29
N ILE A 135 -1.69 9.04 4.28
CA ILE A 135 -1.78 7.58 4.18
C ILE A 135 -3.12 7.21 3.54
N TYR A 136 -3.05 6.36 2.52
CA TYR A 136 -4.20 5.69 1.93
C TYR A 136 -4.75 4.63 2.90
N GLU A 137 -6.08 4.54 3.03
CA GLU A 137 -6.79 3.89 4.14
C GLU A 137 -6.45 4.47 5.54
N GLY A 138 -6.21 5.77 5.62
CA GLY A 138 -5.76 6.48 6.82
C GLY A 138 -6.75 6.56 8.01
N TRP A 139 -7.77 5.69 8.11
CA TRP A 139 -8.80 5.74 9.15
C TRP A 139 -8.29 5.42 10.56
N GLU A 140 -7.30 4.53 10.70
CA GLU A 140 -6.61 4.31 11.98
C GLU A 140 -5.90 5.59 12.42
N ARG A 141 -5.21 6.23 11.47
CA ARG A 141 -4.47 7.47 11.68
C ARG A 141 -5.38 8.64 12.02
N PHE A 142 -6.56 8.72 11.41
CA PHE A 142 -7.63 9.66 11.79
C PHE A 142 -8.02 9.49 13.27
N ASN A 143 -8.27 8.25 13.71
CA ASN A 143 -8.64 7.98 15.09
C ASN A 143 -7.50 8.29 16.08
N GLU A 144 -6.25 7.98 15.73
CA GLU A 144 -5.05 8.31 16.53
C GLU A 144 -4.91 9.84 16.70
N VAL A 145 -4.95 10.58 15.59
CA VAL A 145 -4.88 12.05 15.57
C VAL A 145 -6.05 12.67 16.35
N LYS A 146 -7.27 12.15 16.19
CA LYS A 146 -8.45 12.57 16.98
C LYS A 146 -8.18 12.41 18.48
N ASN A 147 -7.51 11.34 18.90
CA ASN A 147 -7.14 11.12 20.29
C ASN A 147 -6.05 12.09 20.77
N PHE A 148 -5.08 12.48 19.94
CA PHE A 148 -4.13 13.54 20.30
C PHE A 148 -4.80 14.91 20.48
N LEU A 149 -5.74 15.27 19.60
CA LEU A 149 -6.54 16.49 19.74
C LEU A 149 -7.39 16.47 21.04
N LYS A 150 -8.03 15.34 21.35
CA LYS A 150 -8.76 15.14 22.63
C LYS A 150 -7.85 15.30 23.84
N GLN A 151 -6.64 14.72 23.82
CA GLN A 151 -5.68 14.83 24.92
C GLN A 151 -5.14 16.25 25.10
N LYS A 152 -4.84 16.97 24.00
CA LYS A 152 -4.33 18.34 24.02
C LYS A 152 -5.36 19.36 24.54
N TYR A 153 -6.58 19.30 23.99
CA TYR A 153 -7.59 20.35 24.22
C TYR A 153 -8.66 19.98 25.24
N GLY A 154 -8.73 18.70 25.65
CA GLY A 154 -9.61 18.24 26.73
C GLY A 154 -11.08 18.58 26.48
N PRO A 155 -11.81 19.12 27.48
CA PRO A 155 -13.23 19.52 27.34
C PRO A 155 -13.52 20.55 26.24
N ARG A 156 -12.49 21.21 25.69
CA ARG A 156 -12.63 22.19 24.60
C ARG A 156 -12.71 21.50 23.23
N PHE A 157 -12.20 20.27 23.09
CA PHE A 157 -12.40 19.48 21.88
C PHE A 157 -13.90 19.17 21.69
N ARG A 158 -14.45 19.49 20.51
CA ARG A 158 -15.83 19.15 20.15
C ARG A 158 -15.91 17.99 19.18
N ARG A 159 -15.19 18.11 18.05
CA ARG A 159 -15.22 17.13 16.96
C ARG A 159 -14.03 17.31 16.03
N MET A 160 -13.78 16.27 15.23
CA MET A 160 -12.98 16.33 14.01
C MET A 160 -13.81 15.73 12.89
N THR A 161 -13.95 16.44 11.77
CA THR A 161 -14.82 16.03 10.65
C THR A 161 -14.01 15.98 9.36
N PRO A 162 -14.07 14.88 8.58
CA PRO A 162 -13.40 14.82 7.28
C PRO A 162 -14.12 15.66 6.22
N THR A 163 -13.35 16.29 5.35
CA THR A 163 -13.83 16.96 4.12
C THR A 163 -14.35 15.93 3.09
N MET A 164 -14.73 16.37 1.88
CA MET A 164 -15.03 15.43 0.79
C MET A 164 -13.74 14.96 0.10
N GLU A 165 -12.80 15.89 -0.01
CA GLU A 165 -11.50 15.81 -0.65
C GLU A 165 -10.63 14.73 0.01
N SER A 166 -10.62 14.70 1.34
CA SER A 166 -9.88 13.70 2.13
C SER A 166 -10.47 12.28 2.13
N LYS A 167 -11.69 12.06 1.63
CA LYS A 167 -12.37 10.75 1.74
C LYS A 167 -11.68 9.63 0.97
N LEU A 168 -11.04 9.95 -0.16
CA LEU A 168 -10.35 8.96 -0.98
C LEU A 168 -9.21 8.30 -0.21
N TYR A 169 -8.33 9.09 0.40
CA TYR A 169 -7.22 8.55 1.22
C TYR A 169 -7.70 8.09 2.60
N LEU A 170 -8.70 8.72 3.20
CA LEU A 170 -9.20 8.31 4.51
C LEU A 170 -9.83 6.90 4.49
N TYR A 171 -10.62 6.58 3.46
CA TYR A 171 -11.36 5.33 3.38
C TYR A 171 -10.72 4.28 2.46
N GLY A 172 -10.06 4.70 1.38
CA GLY A 172 -9.54 3.81 0.34
C GLY A 172 -10.60 2.87 -0.24
N ASP A 173 -10.24 1.61 -0.43
CA ASP A 173 -11.13 0.54 -0.89
C ASP A 173 -11.77 -0.29 0.25
N ASP A 174 -11.37 -0.07 1.51
CA ASP A 174 -12.09 -0.55 2.69
C ASP A 174 -13.49 0.09 2.82
N ILE A 175 -14.47 -0.57 2.20
CA ILE A 175 -15.91 -0.24 2.28
C ILE A 175 -16.47 -0.17 3.70
N SER A 176 -15.80 -0.74 4.70
CA SER A 176 -16.22 -0.69 6.11
C SER A 176 -15.63 0.51 6.88
N SER A 177 -14.64 1.19 6.31
CA SER A 177 -13.91 2.30 6.92
C SER A 177 -14.80 3.47 7.42
N PRO A 178 -15.89 3.88 6.73
CA PRO A 178 -16.81 4.89 7.24
C PRO A 178 -17.47 4.52 8.58
N GLY A 179 -17.58 3.24 8.91
CA GLY A 179 -18.06 2.74 10.21
C GLY A 179 -16.97 2.57 11.27
N LYS A 180 -15.69 2.68 10.89
CA LYS A 180 -14.52 2.56 11.79
C LYS A 180 -14.03 3.91 12.31
N ILE A 181 -14.30 5.00 11.60
CA ILE A 181 -14.03 6.34 12.13
C ILE A 181 -15.04 6.70 13.22
N SER A 182 -14.54 7.18 14.37
CA SER A 182 -15.44 7.77 15.36
C SER A 182 -15.89 9.13 14.84
N VAL A 183 -17.18 9.30 14.54
CA VAL A 183 -17.81 10.62 14.37
C VAL A 183 -18.40 11.05 15.72
N ASP A 184 -17.87 12.15 16.27
CA ASP A 184 -18.44 12.83 17.45
C ASP A 184 -19.15 14.10 16.96
#